data_AF-A0A8T5AR90-F1
#
_entry.id   AF-A0A8T5AR90-F1
#
_cell.length_a   1.000
_cell.length_b   1.000
_cell.length_c   1.000
_cell.angle_alpha   90.00
_cell.angle_beta   90.00
_cell.angle_gamma   90.00
#
_symmetry.space_group_name_H-M   'P 1'
#
loop_
_entity.id
_entity.type
_entity.pdbx_description
1 polymer ?
#
loop_
_entity_poly.entity_id
_entity_poly.type
_entity_poly.pdbx_seq_one_letter_code
_entity_poly.pdbx_strand_id
1 'polypeptide(L)'
;MLEGKSAIDGFSVVSAGGASLKSGRLVKVAKLLRSAKTLWRRGCSGGFSPRKSDLNFAPSAGPAFDSVLAKIKREAMRRKVWFRLSKVERALVDLTLKCVKQPRSPRLIDVLASIIVKVKAFLAGQLQWLMGQVGKPLAMKLSKIAESWGNKEARKWAEDVSFIRFLTVMDKTFQSLAWRH
;
A
#
# COMPACT_ATOMS: atom_id res chain seq x y z
N MET A 1 -9.85 32.65 36.88
CA MET A 1 -9.10 33.30 35.79
C MET A 1 -7.68 32.76 35.81
N LEU A 2 -7.26 32.14 34.70
CA LEU A 2 -5.88 31.95 34.16
C LEU A 2 -4.86 31.25 35.09
N GLU A 3 -4.57 29.95 34.95
CA GLU A 3 -3.79 29.27 33.89
C GLU A 3 -2.29 29.61 33.92
N GLY A 4 -1.47 28.69 34.45
CA GLY A 4 -0.01 28.80 34.55
C GLY A 4 0.65 27.45 34.31
N LYS A 5 1.29 27.33 33.13
CA LYS A 5 1.67 26.10 32.42
C LYS A 5 2.82 25.32 33.07
N SER A 6 2.73 24.00 32.88
CA SER A 6 3.72 22.98 33.17
C SER A 6 4.98 23.09 32.31
N ALA A 7 6.09 22.72 32.94
CA ALA A 7 7.43 22.64 32.40
C ALA A 7 7.58 21.53 31.34
N ILE A 8 8.11 21.90 30.18
CA ILE A 8 8.82 21.01 29.23
C ILE A 8 9.69 21.90 28.32
N ASP A 9 10.80 22.40 28.87
CA ASP A 9 12.04 22.58 28.10
C ASP A 9 12.77 21.24 28.17
N GLY A 10 13.32 20.62 27.13
CA GLY A 10 13.61 21.02 25.77
C GLY A 10 14.78 20.12 25.34
N PHE A 11 14.52 19.00 24.68
CA PHE A 11 15.59 18.15 24.15
C PHE A 11 16.26 18.86 22.97
N SER A 12 17.52 19.29 23.18
CA SER A 12 18.38 19.83 22.13
C SER A 12 18.87 18.69 21.23
N VAL A 13 18.41 18.66 19.98
CA VAL A 13 18.94 17.78 18.94
C VAL A 13 20.17 18.46 18.33
N VAL A 14 21.36 17.94 18.66
CA VAL A 14 22.64 18.36 18.10
C VAL A 14 22.94 17.52 16.85
N SER A 15 23.22 18.18 15.73
CA SER A 15 23.70 17.54 14.50
C SER A 15 25.20 17.23 14.60
N ALA A 16 25.67 16.17 13.94
CA ALA A 16 27.02 15.60 13.99
C ALA A 16 28.17 16.51 13.47
N GLY A 17 27.95 17.82 13.36
CA GLY A 17 28.94 18.82 12.94
C GLY A 17 29.06 20.04 13.87
N GLY A 18 28.45 20.02 15.06
CA GLY A 18 28.77 21.00 16.12
C GLY A 18 28.36 22.46 15.88
N ALA A 19 27.40 22.76 15.00
CA ALA A 19 26.91 24.13 14.79
C ALA A 19 25.46 24.30 15.28
N SER A 20 25.25 25.26 16.18
CA SER A 20 23.93 25.66 16.70
C SER A 20 23.09 26.33 15.60
N LEU A 21 21.97 25.68 15.24
CA LEU A 21 21.05 26.13 14.19
C LEU A 21 20.10 27.20 14.74
N LYS A 22 20.33 28.47 14.38
CA LYS A 22 19.41 29.58 14.66
C LYS A 22 18.05 29.36 13.96
N SER A 23 16.98 29.70 14.68
CA SER A 23 15.54 29.51 14.42
C SER A 23 14.98 30.01 13.07
N GLY A 24 15.77 30.72 12.25
CA GLY A 24 15.31 31.30 10.98
C GLY A 24 15.23 30.34 9.79
N ARG A 25 15.91 29.19 9.81
CA ARG A 25 15.93 28.25 8.66
C ARG A 25 14.72 27.33 8.59
N LEU A 26 14.05 27.06 9.72
CA LEU A 26 12.85 26.21 9.77
C LEU A 26 11.65 26.84 9.04
N VAL A 27 11.54 28.17 9.07
CA VAL A 27 10.48 28.90 8.37
C VAL A 27 10.62 28.78 6.84
N LYS A 28 11.86 28.73 6.33
CA LYS A 28 12.13 28.61 4.89
C LYS A 28 11.84 27.20 4.36
N VAL A 29 12.16 26.16 5.15
CA VAL A 29 11.81 24.76 4.82
C VAL A 29 10.30 24.53 4.91
N ALA A 30 9.62 25.10 5.92
CA ALA A 30 8.16 25.03 6.04
C ALA A 30 7.41 25.80 4.93
N LYS A 31 8.03 26.83 4.34
CA LYS A 31 7.47 27.56 3.19
C LYS A 31 7.65 26.76 1.88
N LEU A 32 8.79 26.09 1.70
CA LEU A 32 9.03 25.19 0.57
C LEU A 32 8.14 23.94 0.60
N LEU A 33 7.90 23.35 1.78
CA LEU A 33 6.96 22.23 1.94
C LEU A 33 5.50 22.64 1.66
N ARG A 34 5.12 23.89 1.94
CA ARG A 34 3.80 24.43 1.58
C ARG A 34 3.67 24.72 0.07
N SER A 35 4.73 25.19 -0.59
CA SER A 35 4.74 25.41 -2.05
C SER A 35 4.83 24.10 -2.87
N ALA A 36 5.53 23.07 -2.38
CA ALA A 36 5.55 21.76 -3.04
C ALA A 36 4.17 21.08 -3.03
N LYS A 37 3.34 21.40 -2.03
CA LYS A 37 1.97 20.91 -1.89
C LYS A 37 0.98 21.55 -2.89
N THR A 38 1.32 22.71 -3.46
CA THR A 38 0.48 23.39 -4.46
C THR A 38 0.76 22.95 -5.91
N LEU A 39 1.86 22.22 -6.16
CA LEU A 39 2.22 21.73 -7.50
C LEU A 39 1.48 20.43 -7.89
N TRP A 40 0.77 19.78 -6.97
CA TRP A 40 -0.07 18.59 -7.23
C TRP A 40 -1.56 18.92 -7.36
N ARG A 41 -1.93 20.19 -7.57
CA ARG A 41 -3.32 20.63 -7.72
C ARG A 41 -3.57 21.24 -9.10
N ARG A 42 -3.46 20.44 -10.16
CA ARG A 42 -4.17 20.67 -11.42
C ARG A 42 -4.33 19.36 -12.17
N GLY A 43 -5.58 18.89 -12.28
CA GLY A 43 -6.00 17.79 -13.14
C GLY A 43 -6.82 16.72 -12.42
N CYS A 44 -8.11 16.68 -12.76
CA CYS A 44 -9.10 15.64 -12.45
C CYS A 44 -9.93 15.84 -11.16
N SER A 45 -11.12 16.39 -11.39
CA SER A 45 -12.32 16.30 -10.57
C SER A 45 -12.66 14.84 -10.27
N GLY A 46 -12.25 14.39 -9.11
CA GLY A 46 -12.57 13.09 -8.53
C GLY A 46 -12.11 13.10 -7.08
N GLY A 47 -12.79 13.89 -6.26
CA GLY A 47 -12.43 14.13 -4.88
C GLY A 47 -12.58 12.87 -4.02
N PHE A 48 -11.53 12.05 -3.96
CA PHE A 48 -11.39 11.07 -2.88
C PHE A 48 -10.78 11.80 -1.67
N SER A 49 -11.63 12.51 -0.93
CA SER A 49 -11.28 12.92 0.44
C SER A 49 -11.23 11.66 1.30
N PRO A 50 -10.10 11.33 1.96
CA PRO A 50 -10.14 10.38 3.06
C PRO A 50 -11.06 10.98 4.12
N ARG A 51 -12.14 10.28 4.48
CA ARG A 51 -12.96 10.70 5.62
C ARG A 51 -12.04 10.65 6.85
N LYS A 52 -12.03 11.74 7.62
CA LYS A 52 -11.31 11.85 8.90
C LYS A 52 -11.73 10.79 9.94
N SER A 53 -12.78 9.99 9.67
CA SER A 53 -13.18 8.84 10.48
C SER A 53 -12.17 7.68 10.44
N ASP A 54 -11.29 7.62 9.45
CA ASP A 54 -10.36 6.48 9.27
C ASP A 54 -9.10 6.59 10.14
N LEU A 55 -8.93 7.71 10.86
CA LEU A 55 -7.82 7.96 11.80
C LEU A 55 -8.25 7.93 13.26
N ASN A 56 -9.49 7.55 13.56
CA ASN A 56 -9.91 7.22 14.92
C ASN A 56 -9.35 5.85 15.31
N PHE A 57 -8.06 5.81 15.64
CA PHE A 57 -7.45 4.71 16.40
C PHE A 57 -7.89 4.84 17.85
N ALA A 58 -9.18 4.55 18.11
CA ALA A 58 -9.63 4.16 19.43
C ALA A 58 -9.14 2.72 19.68
N PRO A 59 -8.61 2.37 20.87
CA PRO A 59 -8.15 1.03 21.15
C PRO A 59 -9.35 0.13 21.45
N SER A 60 -10.06 -0.29 20.42
CA SER A 60 -10.96 -1.45 20.51
C SER A 60 -10.61 -2.42 19.38
N ALA A 61 -9.81 -3.41 19.75
CA ALA A 61 -9.52 -4.62 18.98
C ALA A 61 -9.16 -4.40 17.48
N GLY A 62 -7.96 -3.87 17.20
CA GLY A 62 -7.36 -4.04 15.88
C GLY A 62 -7.30 -5.53 15.48
N PRO A 63 -7.35 -5.87 14.18
CA PRO A 63 -7.34 -7.27 13.75
C PRO A 63 -6.10 -7.95 14.32
N ALA A 64 -6.32 -9.08 15.03
CA ALA A 64 -5.23 -9.85 15.61
C ALA A 64 -4.15 -10.14 14.55
N PHE A 65 -2.88 -10.01 14.92
CA PHE A 65 -1.75 -10.17 14.01
C PHE A 65 -1.84 -11.46 13.18
N ASP A 66 -2.22 -12.55 13.84
CA ASP A 66 -2.42 -13.88 13.24
C ASP A 66 -3.47 -13.85 12.14
N SER A 67 -4.55 -13.09 12.32
CA SER A 67 -5.62 -12.99 11.32
C SER A 67 -5.13 -12.31 10.05
N VAL A 68 -4.26 -11.31 10.18
CA VAL A 68 -3.65 -10.58 9.05
C VAL A 68 -2.64 -11.48 8.35
N LEU A 69 -1.75 -12.11 9.11
CA LEU A 69 -0.73 -13.02 8.57
C LEU A 69 -1.38 -14.24 7.88
N ALA A 70 -2.45 -14.80 8.46
CA ALA A 70 -3.20 -15.91 7.88
C ALA A 70 -3.95 -15.51 6.60
N LYS A 71 -4.44 -14.27 6.50
CA LYS A 71 -5.03 -13.73 5.26
C LYS A 71 -3.97 -13.61 4.17
N ILE A 72 -2.80 -13.07 4.50
CA ILE A 72 -1.68 -12.95 3.54
C ILE A 72 -1.21 -14.33 3.09
N LYS A 73 -1.06 -15.28 4.01
CA LYS A 73 -0.72 -16.67 3.68
C LYS A 73 -1.75 -17.30 2.73
N ARG A 74 -3.05 -17.19 3.05
CA ARG A 74 -4.12 -17.69 2.17
C ARG A 74 -4.05 -17.09 0.78
N GLU A 75 -3.85 -15.78 0.68
CA GLU A 75 -3.74 -15.09 -0.60
C GLU A 75 -2.51 -15.54 -1.40
N ALA A 76 -1.37 -15.71 -0.72
CA ALA A 76 -0.15 -16.19 -1.34
C ALA A 76 -0.26 -17.65 -1.82
N MET A 77 -0.97 -18.50 -1.08
CA MET A 77 -1.22 -19.90 -1.46
C MET A 77 -2.14 -19.98 -2.68
N ARG A 78 -3.26 -19.24 -2.67
CA ARG A 78 -4.20 -19.19 -3.80
C ARG A 78 -3.52 -18.82 -5.12
N ARG A 79 -2.57 -17.89 -5.06
CA ARG A 79 -1.85 -17.41 -6.25
C ARG A 79 -0.55 -18.18 -6.53
N LYS A 80 -0.30 -19.28 -5.82
CA LYS A 80 0.91 -20.13 -5.92
C LYS A 80 2.24 -19.40 -5.67
N VAL A 81 2.20 -18.17 -5.19
CA VAL A 81 3.37 -17.37 -4.80
C VAL A 81 4.01 -17.94 -3.53
N TRP A 82 3.22 -18.54 -2.65
CA TRP A 82 3.70 -19.16 -1.42
C TRP A 82 4.82 -20.18 -1.66
N PHE A 83 4.71 -20.97 -2.74
CA PHE A 83 5.67 -22.03 -3.05
C PHE A 83 6.98 -21.51 -3.65
N ARG A 84 7.03 -20.24 -4.06
CA ARG A 84 8.27 -19.58 -4.52
C ARG A 84 9.15 -19.11 -3.36
N LEU A 85 8.62 -19.10 -2.13
CA LEU A 85 9.40 -18.78 -0.93
C LEU A 85 10.30 -19.95 -0.53
N SER A 86 11.42 -19.61 0.10
CA SER A 86 12.34 -20.61 0.64
C SER A 86 11.65 -21.47 1.72
N LYS A 87 12.16 -22.68 1.94
CA LYS A 87 11.63 -23.59 2.97
C LYS A 87 11.67 -22.95 4.36
N VAL A 88 12.72 -22.18 4.66
CA VAL A 88 12.93 -21.50 5.95
C VAL A 88 11.90 -20.40 6.16
N GLU A 89 11.66 -19.54 5.16
CA GLU A 89 10.68 -18.46 5.27
C GLU A 89 9.26 -19.00 5.49
N ARG A 90 8.90 -20.08 4.80
CA ARG A 90 7.61 -20.77 4.99
C ARG A 90 7.48 -21.33 6.40
N ALA A 91 8.50 -22.06 6.87
CA ALA A 91 8.52 -22.62 8.21
C ALA A 91 8.41 -21.54 9.29
N LEU A 92 9.08 -20.38 9.11
CA LEU A 92 9.02 -19.28 10.06
C LEU A 92 7.60 -18.70 10.19
N VAL A 93 6.92 -18.46 9.07
CA VAL A 93 5.55 -17.96 9.07
C VAL A 93 4.58 -19.00 9.65
N ASP A 94 4.75 -20.28 9.32
CA ASP A 94 3.93 -21.36 9.84
C ASP A 94 4.09 -21.54 11.35
N LEU A 95 5.33 -21.45 11.86
CA LEU A 95 5.62 -21.48 13.28
C LEU A 95 5.03 -20.27 13.99
N THR A 96 5.18 -19.08 13.41
CA THR A 96 4.62 -17.84 13.98
C THR A 96 3.09 -17.94 14.10
N LEU A 97 2.41 -18.40 13.05
CA LEU A 97 0.95 -18.59 13.07
C LEU A 97 0.47 -19.62 14.09
N LYS A 98 1.30 -20.60 14.46
CA LYS A 98 0.95 -21.61 15.46
C LYS A 98 1.24 -21.17 16.88
N CYS A 99 2.36 -20.46 17.09
CA CYS A 99 2.93 -20.26 18.42
C CYS A 99 2.72 -18.85 18.99
N VAL A 100 2.45 -17.84 18.15
CA VAL A 100 2.57 -16.44 18.56
C VAL A 100 1.33 -15.66 18.19
N LYS A 101 0.53 -15.26 19.19
CA LYS A 101 -0.64 -14.35 19.00
C LYS A 101 -0.26 -12.94 18.56
N GLN A 102 0.88 -12.47 19.07
CA GLN A 102 1.46 -11.18 18.71
C GLN A 102 2.97 -11.22 18.98
N PRO A 103 3.82 -11.04 17.95
CA PRO A 103 5.26 -11.04 18.13
C PRO A 103 5.67 -9.82 18.95
N ARG A 104 6.34 -10.04 20.08
CA ARG A 104 6.92 -8.97 20.92
C ARG A 104 8.37 -8.66 20.58
N SER A 105 9.07 -9.59 19.92
CA SER A 105 10.47 -9.43 19.55
C SER A 105 10.61 -8.59 18.28
N PRO A 106 11.36 -7.47 18.30
CA PRO A 106 11.53 -6.61 17.13
C PRO A 106 12.23 -7.34 15.99
N ARG A 107 13.23 -8.17 16.30
CA ARG A 107 13.95 -8.98 15.29
C ARG A 107 13.01 -9.92 14.53
N LEU A 108 12.06 -10.54 15.23
CA LEU A 108 11.08 -11.43 14.60
C LEU A 108 10.11 -10.64 13.71
N ILE A 109 9.67 -9.47 14.16
CA ILE A 109 8.80 -8.58 13.38
C ILE A 109 9.49 -8.17 12.07
N ASP A 110 10.76 -7.78 12.13
CA ASP A 110 11.52 -7.35 10.94
C ASP A 110 11.65 -8.49 9.91
N VAL A 111 11.98 -9.70 10.38
CA VAL A 111 12.09 -10.85 9.49
C VAL A 111 10.73 -11.18 8.86
N LEU A 112 9.64 -11.20 9.65
CA LEU A 112 8.30 -11.44 9.13
C LEU A 112 7.86 -10.36 8.14
N ALA A 113 8.17 -9.09 8.42
CA ALA A 113 7.89 -7.98 7.53
C ALA A 113 8.63 -8.15 6.19
N SER A 114 9.90 -8.56 6.23
CA SER A 114 10.68 -8.83 5.01
C SER A 114 10.04 -9.93 4.15
N ILE A 115 9.54 -11.00 4.77
CA ILE A 115 8.84 -12.10 4.08
C ILE A 115 7.53 -11.60 3.46
N ILE A 116 6.74 -10.82 4.21
CA ILE A 116 5.48 -10.25 3.72
C ILE A 116 5.75 -9.32 2.52
N VAL A 117 6.80 -8.52 2.56
CA VAL A 117 7.21 -7.65 1.44
C VAL A 117 7.57 -8.49 0.22
N LYS A 118 8.35 -9.58 0.37
CA LYS A 118 8.65 -10.50 -0.72
C LYS A 118 7.39 -11.10 -1.33
N VAL A 119 6.46 -11.59 -0.50
CA VAL A 119 5.16 -12.12 -0.95
C VAL A 119 4.40 -11.07 -1.75
N LYS A 120 4.28 -9.84 -1.24
CA LYS A 120 3.58 -8.76 -1.93
C LYS A 120 4.26 -8.37 -3.25
N ALA A 121 5.59 -8.39 -3.32
CA ALA A 121 6.34 -8.11 -4.54
C ALA A 121 6.04 -9.15 -5.62
N PHE A 122 6.06 -10.44 -5.28
CA PHE A 122 5.68 -11.50 -6.22
C PHE A 122 4.23 -11.38 -6.69
N LEU A 123 3.30 -11.03 -5.79
CA LEU A 123 1.89 -10.79 -6.12
C LEU A 123 1.72 -9.61 -7.07
N ALA A 124 2.45 -8.51 -6.83
CA ALA A 124 2.42 -7.33 -7.68
C ALA A 124 3.00 -7.63 -9.06
N GLY A 125 4.12 -8.34 -9.15
CA GLY A 125 4.72 -8.74 -10.42
C GLY A 125 3.80 -9.63 -11.26
N GLN A 126 3.12 -10.59 -10.63
CA GLN A 126 2.12 -11.41 -11.32
C GLN A 126 0.95 -10.57 -11.83
N LEU A 127 0.42 -9.65 -11.01
CA LEU A 127 -0.64 -8.75 -11.43
C LEU A 127 -0.21 -7.86 -12.60
N GLN A 128 1.00 -7.28 -12.55
CA GLN A 128 1.53 -6.46 -13.64
C GLN A 128 1.67 -7.25 -14.95
N TRP A 129 2.16 -8.49 -14.86
CA TRP A 129 2.24 -9.37 -16.03
C TRP A 129 0.85 -9.65 -16.63
N LEU A 130 -0.15 -9.97 -15.78
CA LEU A 130 -1.53 -10.17 -16.24
C LEU A 130 -2.18 -8.88 -16.78
N MET A 131 -1.85 -7.71 -16.23
CA MET A 131 -2.31 -6.42 -16.76
C MET A 131 -1.82 -6.20 -18.19
N GLY A 132 -0.60 -6.63 -18.51
CA GLY A 132 -0.07 -6.57 -19.87
C GLY A 132 -0.72 -7.59 -20.81
N GLN A 133 -0.89 -8.83 -20.35
CA GLN A 133 -1.36 -9.95 -21.20
C GLN A 133 -2.87 -9.97 -21.41
N VAL A 134 -3.66 -9.62 -20.39
CA VAL A 134 -5.12 -9.77 -20.39
C VAL A 134 -5.80 -8.41 -20.23
N GLY A 135 -5.34 -7.60 -19.26
CA GLY A 135 -5.97 -6.31 -18.95
C GLY A 135 -5.95 -5.32 -20.11
N LYS A 136 -4.77 -5.08 -20.69
CA LYS A 136 -4.57 -4.12 -21.80
C LYS A 136 -5.36 -4.49 -23.05
N PRO A 137 -5.33 -5.73 -23.58
CA PRO A 137 -6.14 -6.07 -24.75
C PRO A 137 -7.65 -6.01 -24.47
N LEU A 138 -8.11 -6.33 -23.25
CA LEU A 138 -9.51 -6.14 -22.87
C LEU A 138 -9.91 -4.66 -22.85
N ALA A 139 -9.09 -3.80 -22.23
CA ALA A 139 -9.32 -2.36 -22.18
C ALA A 139 -9.39 -1.76 -23.60
N MET A 140 -8.50 -2.17 -24.50
CA MET A 140 -8.52 -1.75 -25.90
C MET A 140 -9.81 -2.18 -26.64
N LYS A 141 -10.28 -3.41 -26.43
CA LYS A 141 -11.53 -3.89 -27.05
C LYS A 141 -12.74 -3.11 -26.55
N LEU A 142 -12.85 -2.93 -25.23
CA LEU A 142 -13.96 -2.19 -24.62
C LEU A 142 -13.96 -0.71 -25.03
N SER A 143 -12.77 -0.10 -25.09
CA SER A 143 -12.58 1.26 -25.60
C SER A 143 -13.11 1.43 -27.03
N LYS A 144 -12.76 0.51 -27.93
CA LYS A 144 -13.26 0.52 -29.33
C LYS A 144 -14.78 0.36 -29.43
N ILE A 145 -15.37 -0.52 -28.63
CA ILE A 145 -16.82 -0.71 -28.59
C ILE A 145 -17.51 0.57 -28.12
N ALA A 146 -17.03 1.19 -27.05
CA ALA A 146 -17.59 2.43 -26.54
C ALA A 146 -17.40 3.62 -27.51
N GLU A 147 -16.27 3.67 -28.24
CA GLU A 147 -16.08 4.64 -29.34
C GLU A 147 -17.15 4.45 -30.43
N SER A 148 -17.46 3.19 -30.80
CA SER A 148 -18.51 2.90 -31.79
C SER A 148 -19.91 3.30 -31.35
N TRP A 149 -20.14 3.42 -30.04
CA TRP A 149 -21.38 3.92 -29.46
C TRP A 149 -21.40 5.45 -29.30
N GLY A 150 -20.39 6.15 -29.82
CA GLY A 150 -20.31 7.61 -29.79
C GLY A 150 -19.55 8.19 -28.60
N ASN A 151 -19.01 7.36 -27.70
CA ASN A 151 -18.20 7.86 -26.58
C ASN A 151 -16.72 8.01 -26.98
N LYS A 152 -16.37 9.21 -27.47
CA LYS A 152 -15.00 9.54 -27.91
C LYS A 152 -13.96 9.54 -26.78
N GLU A 153 -14.39 9.74 -25.53
CA GLU A 153 -13.50 9.72 -24.36
C GLU A 153 -13.07 8.30 -23.97
N ALA A 154 -13.78 7.29 -24.46
CA ALA A 154 -13.47 5.89 -24.18
C ALA A 154 -12.08 5.47 -24.70
N ARG A 155 -11.48 6.22 -25.64
CA ARG A 155 -10.09 6.02 -26.10
C ARG A 155 -9.11 5.98 -24.93
N LYS A 156 -9.29 6.88 -23.97
CA LYS A 156 -8.40 7.04 -22.80
C LYS A 156 -8.45 5.84 -21.86
N TRP A 157 -9.50 5.03 -21.90
CA TRP A 157 -9.65 3.85 -21.04
C TRP A 157 -8.60 2.79 -21.35
N ALA A 158 -8.13 2.71 -22.60
CA ALA A 158 -7.07 1.79 -23.00
C ALA A 158 -5.69 2.14 -22.41
N GLU A 159 -5.52 3.38 -21.93
CA GLU A 159 -4.29 3.89 -21.33
C GLU A 159 -4.41 4.04 -19.80
N ASP A 160 -5.63 4.06 -19.27
CA ASP A 160 -5.86 4.15 -17.83
C ASP A 160 -5.44 2.87 -17.10
N VAL A 161 -4.36 2.96 -16.34
CA VAL A 161 -3.81 1.90 -15.50
C VAL A 161 -4.83 1.38 -14.49
N SER A 162 -5.68 2.26 -13.95
CA SER A 162 -6.70 1.88 -12.95
C SER A 162 -7.77 1.02 -13.58
N PHE A 163 -8.22 1.39 -14.79
CA PHE A 163 -9.19 0.63 -15.56
C PHE A 163 -8.63 -0.73 -16.01
N ILE A 164 -7.40 -0.75 -16.53
CA ILE A 164 -6.70 -1.98 -16.90
C ILE A 164 -6.58 -2.92 -15.69
N ARG A 165 -6.19 -2.39 -14.53
CA ARG A 165 -6.08 -3.16 -13.29
C ARG A 165 -7.43 -3.72 -12.85
N PHE A 166 -8.49 -2.92 -12.91
CA PHE A 166 -9.84 -3.34 -12.58
C PHE A 166 -10.29 -4.51 -13.47
N LEU A 167 -10.15 -4.37 -14.79
CA LEU A 167 -10.48 -5.43 -15.75
C LEU A 167 -9.67 -6.69 -15.51
N THR A 168 -8.38 -6.55 -15.18
CA THR A 168 -7.51 -7.69 -14.90
C THR A 168 -7.98 -8.47 -13.67
N VAL A 169 -8.39 -7.79 -12.60
CA VAL A 169 -8.89 -8.43 -11.37
C VAL A 169 -10.28 -9.04 -11.59
N MET A 170 -11.10 -8.42 -12.42
CA MET A 170 -12.44 -8.89 -12.77
C MET A 170 -12.43 -10.06 -13.73
N ASP A 171 -11.39 -10.21 -14.55
CA ASP A 171 -11.34 -11.23 -15.58
C ASP A 171 -11.34 -12.65 -15.00
N LYS A 172 -12.05 -13.55 -15.69
CA LYS A 172 -12.18 -14.96 -15.30
C LYS A 172 -10.83 -15.67 -15.26
N THR A 173 -9.83 -15.25 -16.05
CA THR A 173 -8.50 -15.86 -16.00
C THR A 173 -7.80 -15.57 -14.68
N PHE A 174 -7.88 -14.34 -14.17
CA PHE A 174 -7.36 -13.96 -12.86
C PHE A 174 -8.08 -14.70 -11.73
N GLN A 175 -9.41 -14.83 -11.82
CA GLN A 175 -10.18 -15.60 -10.85
C GLN A 175 -9.87 -17.10 -10.92
N SER A 176 -9.82 -17.70 -12.11
CA SER A 176 -9.56 -19.14 -12.27
C SER A 176 -8.15 -19.55 -11.83
N LEU A 177 -7.16 -18.66 -11.94
CA LEU A 177 -5.83 -18.85 -11.35
C LEU A 177 -5.87 -18.92 -9.81
N ALA A 178 -6.91 -18.35 -9.18
CA ALA A 178 -7.15 -18.42 -7.74
C ALA A 178 -7.99 -19.63 -7.29
N TRP A 179 -8.61 -20.38 -8.22
CA TRP A 179 -9.54 -21.49 -7.92
C TRP A 179 -9.14 -22.86 -8.51
N ARG A 180 -7.97 -23.01 -9.16
CA ARG A 180 -7.46 -24.34 -9.54
C ARG A 180 -6.74 -25.01 -8.36
N HIS A 181 -7.43 -26.02 -7.79
CA HIS A 181 -7.14 -26.93 -6.66
C HIS A 181 -7.77 -26.55 -5.33
#